data_AF-A0A0M4G7X8-F1
#
_entry.id   AF-A0A0M4G7X8-F1
#
_cell.length_a   1.000
_cell.length_b   1.000
_cell.length_c   1.000
_cell.angle_alpha   90.00
_cell.angle_beta   90.00
_cell.angle_gamma   90.00
#
_symmetry.space_group_name_H-M   'P 1'
#
loop_
_entity.id
_entity.type
_entity.pdbx_description
1 polymer ?
#
loop_
_entity_poly.entity_id
_entity_poly.type
_entity_poly.pdbx_seq_one_letter_code
_entity_poly.pdbx_strand_id
1 'polypeptide(L)'
;MSIHSIKETFEEVPTKASTALNSQIAYYKLFLFRFIGKSSYGLITFFIVAFTSLLVLFFLSFAGAYAIGEALGSNALGFVIVGAFYVLIAVIILAFRKKLIEKPLLEKLSEIYFKAEPDDEE
;
A
#
# COMPACT_ATOMS: atom_id res chain seq x y z
N MET A 1 -20.88 50.51 20.45
CA MET A 1 -21.53 50.34 19.14
C MET A 1 -20.58 49.52 18.25
N SER A 2 -20.38 48.24 18.57
CA SER A 2 -19.35 47.39 17.93
C SER A 2 -19.71 45.89 17.90
N ILE A 3 -20.72 45.47 18.67
CA ILE A 3 -21.23 44.08 18.67
C ILE A 3 -22.27 43.90 17.54
N HIS A 4 -22.88 44.99 17.07
CA HIS A 4 -23.91 44.97 16.04
C HIS A 4 -23.35 44.67 14.63
N SER A 5 -22.13 45.12 14.32
CA SER A 5 -21.44 44.90 13.03
C SER A 5 -20.85 43.49 12.89
N ILE A 6 -20.56 42.82 14.02
CA ILE A 6 -20.12 41.42 14.01
C ILE A 6 -21.30 40.52 13.64
N LYS A 7 -22.50 40.80 14.16
CA LYS A 7 -23.69 39.97 13.90
C LYS A 7 -24.11 39.99 12.42
N GLU A 8 -23.99 41.14 11.76
CA GLU A 8 -24.29 41.31 10.34
C GLU A 8 -23.27 40.61 9.43
N THR A 9 -21.97 40.69 9.79
CA THR A 9 -20.90 39.96 9.08
C THR A 9 -21.08 38.44 9.18
N PHE A 10 -21.53 37.93 10.33
CA PHE A 10 -21.81 36.51 10.50
C PHE A 10 -23.06 36.02 9.73
N GLU A 11 -24.01 36.90 9.38
CA GLU A 11 -25.21 36.55 8.62
C GLU A 11 -25.00 36.52 7.09
N GLU A 12 -24.02 37.26 6.56
CA GLU A 12 -23.69 37.29 5.11
C GLU A 12 -22.56 36.34 4.68
N VAL A 13 -21.69 35.93 5.61
CA VAL A 13 -20.65 34.91 5.34
C VAL A 13 -21.22 33.54 4.91
N PRO A 14 -22.32 33.00 5.47
CA PRO A 14 -22.83 31.68 5.06
C PRO A 14 -23.40 31.66 3.63
N THR A 15 -23.94 32.77 3.13
CA THR A 15 -24.63 32.80 1.82
C THR A 15 -23.67 32.88 0.63
N LYS A 16 -22.58 33.66 0.71
CA LYS A 16 -21.57 33.72 -0.37
C LYS A 16 -20.60 32.53 -0.37
N ALA A 17 -20.27 31.99 0.81
CA ALA A 17 -19.49 30.76 0.90
C ALA A 17 -20.22 29.58 0.26
N SER A 18 -21.53 29.44 0.51
CA SER A 18 -22.34 28.34 -0.04
C SER A 18 -22.41 28.35 -1.57
N THR A 19 -22.45 29.51 -2.23
CA THR A 19 -22.52 29.59 -3.70
C THR A 19 -21.16 29.30 -4.37
N ALA A 20 -20.06 29.76 -3.77
CA ALA A 20 -18.71 29.47 -4.24
C ALA A 20 -18.32 27.99 -4.01
N LEU A 21 -18.77 27.37 -2.91
CA LEU A 21 -18.51 25.96 -2.64
C LEU A 21 -19.36 25.02 -3.50
N ASN A 22 -20.58 25.40 -3.87
CA ASN A 22 -21.46 24.58 -4.70
C ASN A 22 -20.87 24.26 -6.09
N SER A 23 -20.17 25.21 -6.72
CA SER A 23 -19.52 24.97 -8.02
C SER A 23 -18.30 24.04 -7.91
N GLN A 24 -17.58 24.04 -6.78
CA GLN A 24 -16.43 23.15 -6.56
C GLN A 24 -16.86 21.75 -6.09
N ILE A 25 -17.96 21.65 -5.34
CA ILE A 25 -18.56 20.38 -4.88
C ILE A 25 -19.04 19.53 -6.06
N ALA A 26 -19.61 20.14 -7.11
CA ALA A 26 -20.07 19.41 -8.29
C ALA A 26 -18.91 18.70 -9.01
N TYR A 27 -17.75 19.36 -9.10
CA TYR A 27 -16.53 18.78 -9.67
C TYR A 27 -16.00 17.63 -8.78
N TYR A 28 -15.97 17.81 -7.46
CA TYR A 28 -15.56 16.76 -6.52
C TYR A 28 -16.50 15.55 -6.53
N LYS A 29 -17.82 15.76 -6.67
CA LYS A 29 -18.81 14.68 -6.73
C LYS A 29 -18.62 13.79 -7.97
N LEU A 30 -18.35 14.42 -9.12
CA LEU A 30 -18.02 13.71 -10.37
C LEU A 30 -16.63 13.08 -10.33
N PHE A 31 -15.64 13.76 -9.74
CA PHE A 31 -14.28 13.24 -9.57
C PHE A 31 -14.26 12.03 -8.64
N LEU A 32 -14.91 12.08 -7.47
CA LEU A 32 -15.06 10.93 -6.57
C LEU A 32 -15.76 9.79 -7.29
N PHE A 33 -16.86 10.05 -8.01
CA PHE A 33 -17.56 8.98 -8.74
C PHE A 33 -16.65 8.31 -9.79
N ARG A 34 -15.89 9.11 -10.55
CA ARG A 34 -14.95 8.61 -11.57
C ARG A 34 -13.72 7.92 -10.95
N PHE A 35 -13.24 8.42 -9.80
CA PHE A 35 -12.13 7.87 -9.04
C PHE A 35 -12.50 6.55 -8.39
N ILE A 36 -13.66 6.47 -7.71
CA ILE A 36 -14.19 5.24 -7.13
C ILE A 36 -14.44 4.22 -8.24
N GLY A 37 -15.04 4.63 -9.37
CA GLY A 37 -15.27 3.74 -10.52
C GLY A 37 -13.98 3.19 -11.15
N LYS A 38 -12.99 4.05 -11.44
CA LYS A 38 -11.71 3.61 -12.06
C LYS A 38 -10.78 2.90 -11.08
N SER A 39 -10.66 3.37 -9.85
CA SER A 39 -9.81 2.74 -8.84
C SER A 39 -10.35 1.38 -8.43
N SER A 40 -11.68 1.21 -8.31
CA SER A 40 -12.25 -0.09 -7.96
C SER A 40 -11.94 -1.14 -9.01
N TYR A 41 -12.07 -0.81 -10.30
CA TYR A 41 -11.75 -1.76 -11.37
C TYR A 41 -10.26 -2.14 -11.36
N GLY A 42 -9.37 -1.16 -11.22
CA GLY A 42 -7.93 -1.42 -11.14
C GLY A 42 -7.54 -2.28 -9.93
N LEU A 43 -8.10 -2.00 -8.75
CA LEU A 43 -7.83 -2.76 -7.54
C LEU A 43 -8.37 -4.19 -7.64
N ILE A 44 -9.59 -4.36 -8.16
CA ILE A 44 -10.23 -5.68 -8.31
C ILE A 44 -9.47 -6.51 -9.33
N THR A 45 -9.15 -5.96 -10.50
CA THR A 45 -8.37 -6.68 -11.53
C THR A 45 -6.97 -7.00 -11.02
N PHE A 46 -6.30 -6.07 -10.33
CA PHE A 46 -5.01 -6.33 -9.70
C PHE A 46 -5.10 -7.47 -8.69
N PHE A 47 -6.12 -7.45 -7.82
CA PHE A 47 -6.33 -8.49 -6.82
C PHE A 47 -6.58 -9.85 -7.45
N ILE A 48 -7.43 -9.91 -8.49
CA ILE A 48 -7.70 -11.15 -9.24
C ILE A 48 -6.42 -11.67 -9.88
N VAL A 49 -5.67 -10.82 -10.60
CA VAL A 49 -4.42 -11.21 -11.26
C VAL A 49 -3.36 -11.66 -10.25
N ALA A 50 -3.20 -10.92 -9.16
CA ALA A 50 -2.27 -11.27 -8.09
C ALA A 50 -2.65 -12.60 -7.43
N PHE A 51 -3.94 -12.80 -7.14
CA PHE A 51 -4.44 -14.03 -6.53
C PHE A 51 -4.28 -15.23 -7.47
N THR A 52 -4.63 -15.09 -8.74
CA THR A 52 -4.40 -16.12 -9.76
C THR A 52 -2.93 -16.44 -9.92
N SER A 53 -2.06 -15.42 -10.00
CA SER A 53 -0.61 -15.61 -10.10
C SER A 53 -0.06 -16.35 -8.89
N LEU A 54 -0.52 -16.02 -7.68
CA LEU A 54 -0.13 -16.69 -6.45
C LEU A 54 -0.56 -18.17 -6.46
N LEU A 55 -1.79 -18.46 -6.88
CA LEU A 55 -2.26 -19.84 -7.02
C LEU A 55 -1.41 -20.62 -8.03
N VAL A 56 -1.12 -20.05 -9.20
CA VAL A 56 -0.25 -20.69 -10.20
C VAL A 56 1.13 -21.00 -9.62
N LEU A 57 1.74 -20.04 -8.92
CA LEU A 57 3.03 -20.24 -8.27
C LEU A 57 2.98 -21.33 -7.20
N PHE A 58 1.90 -21.37 -6.42
CA PHE A 58 1.68 -22.35 -5.38
C PHE A 58 1.60 -23.77 -5.96
N PHE A 59 0.80 -23.96 -7.02
CA PHE A 59 0.72 -25.25 -7.71
C PHE A 59 2.04 -25.65 -8.35
N LEU A 60 2.79 -24.71 -8.94
CA LEU A 60 4.14 -24.96 -9.47
C LEU A 60 5.11 -25.41 -8.38
N SER A 61 5.09 -24.76 -7.22
CA SER A 61 5.90 -25.16 -6.07
C SER A 61 5.52 -26.55 -5.57
N PHE A 62 4.22 -26.87 -5.52
CA PHE A 62 3.73 -28.20 -5.14
C PHE A 62 4.15 -29.27 -6.15
N ALA A 63 4.04 -28.98 -7.44
CA ALA A 63 4.47 -29.89 -8.50
C ALA A 63 5.98 -30.15 -8.43
N GLY A 64 6.80 -29.12 -8.19
CA GLY A 64 8.25 -29.27 -7.98
C GLY A 64 8.59 -30.12 -6.77
N ALA A 65 7.91 -29.89 -5.63
CA ALA A 65 8.09 -30.70 -4.43
C ALA A 65 7.66 -32.16 -4.65
N TYR A 66 6.58 -32.38 -5.40
CA TYR A 66 6.10 -33.71 -5.76
C TYR A 66 7.09 -34.43 -6.68
N ALA A 67 7.61 -33.76 -7.72
CA ALA A 67 8.61 -34.34 -8.62
C ALA A 67 9.91 -34.73 -7.90
N ILE A 68 10.38 -33.88 -6.97
CA ILE A 68 11.54 -34.19 -6.12
C ILE A 68 11.22 -35.36 -5.18
N GLY A 69 10.00 -35.41 -4.63
CA GLY A 69 9.56 -36.50 -3.76
C GLY A 69 9.45 -37.84 -4.48
N GLU A 70 8.94 -37.84 -5.70
CA GLU A 70 8.83 -39.03 -6.54
C GLU A 70 10.23 -39.54 -6.95
N ALA A 71 11.15 -38.64 -7.31
CA ALA A 71 12.55 -38.99 -7.59
C ALA A 71 13.29 -39.61 -6.38
N LEU A 72 12.92 -39.23 -5.16
CA LEU A 72 13.45 -39.80 -3.93
C LEU A 72 12.72 -41.08 -3.47
N GLY A 73 11.68 -41.51 -4.19
CA GLY A 73 10.85 -42.66 -3.84
C GLY A 73 9.92 -42.42 -2.63
N SER A 74 9.78 -41.17 -2.16
CA SER A 74 8.86 -40.80 -1.10
C SER A 74 8.46 -39.33 -1.19
N ASN A 75 7.18 -39.10 -1.46
CA ASN A 75 6.58 -37.75 -1.52
C ASN A 75 6.79 -36.96 -0.22
N ALA A 76 6.80 -37.64 0.93
CA ALA A 76 7.04 -37.01 2.23
C ALA A 76 8.44 -36.39 2.31
N LEU A 77 9.47 -37.07 1.77
CA LEU A 77 10.83 -36.54 1.75
C LEU A 77 10.97 -35.34 0.80
N GLY A 78 10.27 -35.35 -0.33
CA GLY A 78 10.23 -34.21 -1.25
C GLY A 78 9.71 -32.94 -0.59
N PHE A 79 8.59 -33.02 0.14
CA PHE A 79 8.05 -31.89 0.89
C PHE A 79 8.95 -31.46 2.04
N VAL A 80 9.60 -32.38 2.75
CA VAL A 80 10.53 -32.05 3.84
C VAL A 80 11.75 -31.30 3.33
N ILE A 81 12.33 -31.72 2.19
CA ILE A 81 13.49 -31.05 1.60
C ILE A 81 13.13 -29.66 1.09
N VAL A 82 12.03 -29.52 0.36
CA VAL A 82 11.57 -28.21 -0.13
C VAL A 82 11.16 -27.29 1.03
N GLY A 83 10.51 -27.83 2.06
CA GLY A 83 10.18 -27.11 3.29
C GLY A 83 11.44 -26.64 4.03
N ALA A 84 12.43 -27.51 4.20
CA ALA A 84 13.71 -27.15 4.81
C ALA A 84 14.45 -26.06 4.00
N PHE A 85 14.39 -26.13 2.67
CA PHE A 85 14.94 -25.10 1.78
C PHE A 85 14.25 -23.75 1.97
N TYR A 86 12.91 -23.71 2.04
CA TYR A 86 12.17 -22.47 2.32
C TYR A 86 12.48 -21.90 3.70
N VAL A 87 12.62 -22.74 4.73
CA VAL A 87 13.03 -22.32 6.07
C VAL A 87 14.44 -21.74 6.05
N LEU A 88 15.38 -22.36 5.32
CA LEU A 88 16.73 -21.85 5.14
C LEU A 88 16.73 -20.46 4.50
N ILE A 89 15.95 -20.27 3.43
CA ILE A 89 15.78 -18.96 2.80
C ILE A 89 15.18 -17.96 3.79
N ALA A 90 14.16 -18.34 4.55
CA ALA A 90 13.54 -17.46 5.54
C ALA A 90 14.56 -17.04 6.62
N VAL A 91 15.39 -17.96 7.11
CA VAL A 91 16.46 -17.66 8.08
C VAL A 91 17.50 -16.71 7.48
N ILE A 92 17.91 -16.93 6.23
CA ILE A 92 18.83 -16.01 5.52
C ILE A 92 18.18 -14.63 5.40
N ILE A 93 16.93 -14.53 4.94
CA ILE A 93 16.22 -13.24 4.84
C ILE A 93 16.12 -12.56 6.19
N LEU A 94 15.81 -13.28 7.27
CA LEU A 94 15.73 -12.73 8.62
C LEU A 94 17.10 -12.25 9.14
N ALA A 95 18.19 -12.98 8.85
CA ALA A 95 19.54 -12.57 9.21
C ALA A 95 19.99 -11.32 8.43
N PHE A 96 19.69 -11.27 7.13
CA PHE A 96 19.98 -10.14 6.27
C PHE A 96 18.97 -9.00 6.41
N ARG A 97 17.85 -9.19 7.12
CA ARG A 97 16.78 -8.20 7.30
C ARG A 97 17.31 -6.89 7.87
N LYS A 98 18.21 -6.97 8.85
CA LYS A 98 18.88 -5.79 9.43
C LYS A 98 19.77 -5.04 8.43
N LYS A 99 20.26 -5.71 7.38
CA LYS A 99 21.15 -5.09 6.39
C LYS A 99 20.42 -4.63 5.13
N LEU A 100 19.37 -5.36 4.72
CA LEU A 100 18.59 -5.12 3.49
C LEU A 100 17.35 -4.26 3.69
N ILE A 101 16.74 -4.26 4.89
CA ILE A 101 15.48 -3.55 5.15
C ILE A 101 15.72 -2.31 6.00
N GLU A 102 16.45 -2.41 7.11
CA GLU A 102 16.70 -1.25 7.99
C GLU A 102 17.47 -0.13 7.29
N LYS A 103 18.53 -0.45 6.52
CA LYS A 103 19.34 0.57 5.84
C LYS A 103 18.55 1.42 4.82
N PRO A 104 17.90 0.86 3.79
CA PRO A 104 17.19 1.68 2.81
C PRO A 104 15.91 2.31 3.36
N LEU A 105 15.27 1.71 4.39
CA LEU A 105 14.14 2.34 5.06
C LEU A 105 14.58 3.56 5.88
N LEU A 106 15.66 3.44 6.67
CA LEU A 106 16.19 4.58 7.43
C LEU A 106 16.73 5.67 6.52
N GLU A 107 17.40 5.34 5.41
CA GLU A 107 17.85 6.33 4.42
C GLU A 107 16.68 7.07 3.77
N LYS A 108 15.63 6.36 3.32
CA LYS A 108 14.44 7.00 2.75
C LYS A 108 13.65 7.82 3.76
N LEU A 109 13.52 7.34 4.99
CA LEU A 109 12.83 8.09 6.05
C LEU A 109 13.64 9.31 6.50
N SER A 110 14.98 9.19 6.57
CA SER A 110 15.88 10.30 6.87
C SER A 110 15.79 11.39 5.80
N GLU A 111 15.84 11.02 4.52
CA GLU A 111 15.76 12.00 3.43
C GLU A 111 14.40 12.71 3.37
N ILE A 112 13.30 12.03 3.73
CA ILE A 112 11.97 12.65 3.79
C ILE A 112 11.83 13.54 5.04
N TYR A 113 12.40 13.12 6.18
CA TYR A 113 12.34 13.87 7.44
C TYR A 113 13.22 15.13 7.39
N PHE A 114 14.49 15.00 6.99
CA PHE A 114 15.44 16.12 6.87
C PHE A 114 15.11 17.09 5.73
N LYS A 115 14.29 16.70 4.75
CA LYS A 115 13.79 17.63 3.73
C LYS A 115 12.55 18.42 4.18
N ALA A 116 11.97 18.05 5.33
CA ALA A 116 10.80 18.71 5.92
C ALA A 116 11.17 19.71 7.03
N GLU A 117 12.41 19.69 7.52
CA GLU A 117 12.98 20.74 8.36
C GLU A 117 13.80 21.67 7.43
N PRO A 118 13.34 22.89 7.09
CA PRO A 118 14.27 23.91 6.67
C PRO A 118 15.21 24.16 7.85
N ASP A 119 16.50 24.04 7.59
CA ASP A 119 17.59 24.42 8.50
C ASP A 119 17.33 25.83 9.06
N ASP A 120 16.72 25.91 10.24
CA ASP A 120 16.80 27.05 11.13
C ASP A 120 17.91 26.76 12.17
N GLU A 121 19.15 26.61 11.69
CA GLU A 121 20.35 26.81 12.50
C GLU A 121 20.90 28.21 12.21
N GLU A 122 20.54 29.18 13.08
CA GLU A 122 21.45 30.26 13.51
C GLU A 122 22.18 29.82 14.79
#